data_AF-A0A961ISP2-F1
#
_entry.id   AF-A0A961ISP2-F1
#
_cell.length_a   1.000
_cell.length_b   1.000
_cell.length_c   1.000
_cell.angle_alpha   90.00
_cell.angle_beta   90.00
_cell.angle_gamma   90.00
#
_symmetry.space_group_name_H-M   'P 1'
#
loop_
_entity.id
_entity.type
_entity.pdbx_description
1 polymer ?
#
loop_
_entity_poly.entity_id
_entity_poly.type
_entity_poly.pdbx_seq_one_letter_code
_entity_poly.pdbx_strand_id
1 'polypeptide(L)'
;MPTPIWTPTDARVENSVLTDFLRWLAEAKGQSFADSAALQHWSVRDRAAFWEAIWDYFGVIGDKGDGPVLVGEGMLDERFFPAAQINFAENLMGLAGAADSDTALVFRGEDKVEMRWSWGRLRAEVSRLQQALAGAGVGLGDRVAGLLPNRPESIAAMLATVSLGATWSSASPDFGARAVLDRFAQIEPKVLITTDGYWYNGKRIEIAEKLGEVLPGLPSVA
;
A
#
# COMPACT_ATOMS: atom_id res chain seq x y z
N MET A 1 20.46 32.34 -14.43
CA MET A 1 19.52 31.28 -14.01
C MET A 1 18.26 31.44 -14.85
N PRO A 2 17.72 30.37 -15.45
CA PRO A 2 16.44 30.45 -16.15
C PRO A 2 15.31 30.83 -15.18
N THR A 3 14.35 31.63 -15.65
CA THR A 3 13.17 32.02 -14.86
C THR A 3 12.28 30.79 -14.61
N PRO A 4 11.96 30.46 -13.35
CA PRO A 4 11.11 29.33 -13.05
C PRO A 4 9.67 29.56 -13.55
N ILE A 5 9.04 28.50 -14.05
CA ILE A 5 7.64 28.51 -14.52
C ILE A 5 6.67 28.73 -13.35
N TRP A 6 7.05 28.28 -12.15
CA TRP A 6 6.28 28.43 -10.92
C TRP A 6 7.21 28.36 -9.71
N THR A 7 6.88 29.10 -8.67
CA THR A 7 7.55 29.06 -7.36
C THR A 7 6.49 28.92 -6.27
N PRO A 8 6.67 28.06 -5.27
CA PRO A 8 5.74 27.97 -4.14
C PRO A 8 5.70 29.30 -3.38
N THR A 9 4.55 29.60 -2.78
CA THR A 9 4.46 30.71 -1.81
C THR A 9 5.15 30.32 -0.51
N ASP A 10 5.63 31.31 0.25
CA ASP A 10 6.26 31.08 1.55
C ASP A 10 5.34 30.31 2.50
N ALA A 11 4.04 30.64 2.49
CA ALA A 11 3.05 29.92 3.28
C ALA A 11 2.93 28.42 2.89
N ARG A 12 3.11 28.06 1.62
CA ARG A 12 3.11 26.66 1.19
C ARG A 12 4.38 25.94 1.63
N VAL A 13 5.52 26.63 1.62
CA VAL A 13 6.79 26.08 2.12
C VAL A 13 6.69 25.84 3.62
N GLU A 14 6.28 26.85 4.40
CA GLU A 14 6.18 26.77 5.86
C GLU A 14 5.24 25.65 6.33
N ASN A 15 4.08 25.50 5.68
CA ASN A 15 3.08 24.49 6.06
C ASN A 15 3.31 23.11 5.41
N SER A 16 4.48 22.87 4.80
CA SER A 16 4.77 21.57 4.20
C SER A 16 5.26 20.56 5.23
N VAL A 17 4.95 19.28 5.03
CA VAL A 17 5.49 18.16 5.83
C VAL A 17 7.02 18.13 5.79
N LEU A 18 7.63 18.58 4.68
CA LEU A 18 9.08 18.66 4.58
C LEU A 18 9.69 19.70 5.54
N THR A 19 9.10 20.89 5.63
CA THR A 19 9.55 21.92 6.59
C THR A 19 9.32 21.46 8.02
N ASP A 20 8.20 20.79 8.29
CA ASP A 20 7.94 20.21 9.61
C ASP A 20 8.97 19.14 9.99
N PHE A 21 9.29 18.23 9.06
CA PHE A 21 10.35 17.23 9.22
C PHE A 21 11.73 17.86 9.46
N LEU A 22 12.08 18.95 8.77
CA LEU A 22 13.34 19.67 8.98
C LEU A 22 13.44 20.28 10.38
N ARG A 23 12.34 20.86 10.89
CA ARG A 23 12.29 21.37 12.27
C ARG A 23 12.43 20.23 13.28
N TRP A 24 11.72 19.13 13.06
CA TRP A 24 11.82 17.94 13.91
C TRP A 24 13.25 17.36 13.90
N LEU A 25 13.93 17.30 12.75
CA LEU A 25 15.33 16.85 12.66
C LEU A 25 16.27 17.74 13.50
N ALA A 26 16.07 19.06 13.45
CA ALA A 26 16.87 20.00 14.23
C ALA A 26 16.65 19.81 15.73
N GLU A 27 15.40 19.61 16.16
CA GLU A 27 15.03 19.46 17.57
C GLU A 27 15.37 18.07 18.14
N ALA A 28 14.97 17.01 17.45
CA ALA A 28 15.06 15.63 17.94
C ALA A 28 16.41 14.96 17.65
N LYS A 29 17.10 15.37 16.58
CA LYS A 29 18.35 14.74 16.12
C LYS A 29 19.53 15.72 16.07
N GLY A 30 19.32 17.01 16.35
CA GLY A 30 20.36 18.03 16.29
C GLY A 30 20.87 18.30 14.87
N GLN A 31 20.10 17.93 13.84
CA GLN A 31 20.50 18.06 12.44
C GLN A 31 19.73 19.18 11.74
N SER A 32 20.46 20.19 11.29
CA SER A 32 19.89 21.34 10.58
C SER A 32 20.42 21.42 9.15
N PHE A 33 19.54 21.74 8.22
CA PHE A 33 19.85 21.86 6.79
C PHE A 33 19.45 23.24 6.30
N ALA A 34 20.31 23.87 5.48
CA ALA A 34 20.07 25.21 4.95
C ALA A 34 18.93 25.23 3.92
N ASP A 35 18.79 24.15 3.15
CA ASP A 35 17.79 23.98 2.11
C ASP A 35 17.53 22.48 1.82
N SER A 36 16.59 22.21 0.91
CA SER A 36 16.27 20.85 0.48
C SER A 36 17.41 20.14 -0.25
N ALA A 37 18.35 20.87 -0.85
CA ALA A 37 19.52 20.28 -1.50
C ALA A 37 20.52 19.76 -0.46
N ALA A 38 20.75 20.50 0.62
CA ALA A 38 21.57 20.06 1.74
C ALA A 38 20.95 18.83 2.42
N LEU A 39 19.63 18.80 2.62
CA LEU A 39 18.91 17.62 3.12
C LEU A 39 19.10 16.41 2.20
N GLN A 40 18.91 16.60 0.88
CA GLN A 40 19.06 15.52 -0.10
C GLN A 40 20.49 14.97 -0.13
N HIS A 41 21.49 15.85 -0.04
CA HIS A 41 22.88 15.42 -0.02
C HIS A 41 23.20 14.58 1.22
N TRP A 42 22.67 14.98 2.38
CA TRP A 42 22.77 14.18 3.60
C TRP A 42 22.02 12.85 3.49
N SER A 43 20.79 12.84 2.98
CA SER A 43 19.98 11.61 2.90
C SER A 43 20.59 10.53 2.03
N VAL A 44 21.38 10.91 1.02
CA VAL A 44 22.13 9.99 0.16
C VAL A 44 23.46 9.58 0.79
N ARG A 45 24.14 10.49 1.50
CA ARG A 45 25.45 10.22 2.10
C ARG A 45 25.32 9.33 3.35
N ASP A 46 24.33 9.59 4.19
CA ASP A 46 24.07 8.86 5.43
C ASP A 46 22.66 8.26 5.41
N ARG A 47 22.51 7.24 4.56
CA ARG A 47 21.22 6.58 4.32
C ARG A 47 20.66 5.93 5.57
N ALA A 48 21.52 5.37 6.43
CA ALA A 48 21.09 4.72 7.66
C ALA A 48 20.45 5.75 8.61
N ALA A 49 21.13 6.88 8.86
CA ALA A 49 20.57 7.94 9.72
C ALA A 49 19.30 8.56 9.12
N PHE A 50 19.24 8.73 7.80
CA PHE A 50 18.06 9.25 7.12
C PHE A 50 16.84 8.34 7.28
N TRP A 51 16.97 7.04 6.98
CA TRP A 51 15.84 6.12 7.08
C TRP A 51 15.41 5.90 8.53
N GLU A 52 16.34 5.91 9.48
CA GLU A 52 16.00 5.92 10.90
C GLU A 52 15.17 7.15 11.28
N ALA A 53 15.57 8.33 10.82
CA ALA A 53 14.83 9.57 11.04
C ALA A 53 13.42 9.51 10.42
N ILE A 54 13.26 8.92 9.24
CA ILE A 54 11.95 8.70 8.62
C ILE A 54 11.07 7.79 9.48
N TRP A 55 11.62 6.68 9.99
CA TRP A 55 10.88 5.78 10.88
C TRP A 55 10.36 6.52 12.11
N ASP A 56 11.24 7.28 12.78
CA ASP A 56 10.92 7.98 14.02
C ASP A 56 9.95 9.14 13.80
N TYR A 57 10.16 9.95 12.76
CA TYR A 57 9.31 11.12 12.46
C TYR A 57 7.88 10.72 12.12
N PHE A 58 7.71 9.71 11.25
CA PHE A 58 6.38 9.22 10.89
C PHE A 58 5.78 8.28 11.94
N GLY A 59 6.53 7.94 12.99
CA GLY A 59 6.06 7.07 14.06
C GLY A 59 5.67 5.68 13.57
N VAL A 60 6.46 5.09 12.67
CA VAL A 60 6.18 3.78 12.07
C VAL A 60 5.88 2.75 13.17
N ILE A 61 4.71 2.13 13.06
CA ILE A 61 4.21 1.15 14.02
C ILE A 61 4.89 -0.20 13.74
N GLY A 62 5.55 -0.74 14.77
CA GLY A 62 6.22 -2.03 14.71
C GLY A 62 7.39 -2.08 15.67
N ASP A 63 8.15 -3.17 15.59
CA ASP A 63 9.41 -3.34 16.31
C ASP A 63 10.56 -3.02 15.37
N LYS A 64 11.36 -1.98 15.69
CA LYS A 64 12.56 -1.65 14.90
C LYS A 64 13.68 -2.69 15.14
N GLY A 65 13.66 -3.36 16.29
CA GLY A 65 14.72 -4.21 16.78
C GLY A 65 16.00 -3.44 17.13
N ASP A 66 16.98 -4.16 17.69
CA ASP A 66 18.31 -3.62 18.06
C ASP A 66 19.35 -3.72 16.92
N GLY A 67 18.90 -4.05 15.70
CA GLY A 67 19.76 -4.27 14.54
C GLY A 67 20.17 -2.98 13.81
N PRO A 68 21.17 -3.05 12.91
CA PRO A 68 21.53 -1.93 12.04
C PRO A 68 20.38 -1.55 11.11
N VAL A 69 20.25 -0.27 10.77
CA VAL A 69 19.22 0.25 9.84
C VAL A 69 19.50 -0.13 8.39
N LEU A 70 20.76 -0.31 8.02
CA LEU A 70 21.16 -0.68 6.66
C LEU A 70 22.37 -1.61 6.74
N VAL A 71 22.31 -2.73 6.02
CA VAL A 71 23.42 -3.68 5.84
C VAL A 71 23.57 -4.03 4.36
N GLY A 72 24.74 -4.56 4.00
CA GLY A 72 25.07 -4.90 2.61
C GLY A 72 25.57 -3.69 1.82
N GLU A 73 26.07 -3.95 0.62
CA GLU A 73 26.58 -2.93 -0.29
C GLU A 73 26.03 -3.15 -1.70
N GLY A 74 25.60 -2.07 -2.34
CA GLY A 74 25.11 -2.11 -3.71
C GLY A 74 23.64 -2.50 -3.84
N MET A 75 23.13 -2.40 -5.05
CA MET A 75 21.69 -2.40 -5.32
C MET A 75 20.96 -3.70 -4.95
N LEU A 76 21.60 -4.87 -5.11
CA LEU A 76 20.93 -6.18 -4.93
C LEU A 76 21.08 -6.73 -3.50
N ASP A 77 22.15 -6.36 -2.80
CA ASP A 77 22.53 -6.95 -1.51
C ASP A 77 22.18 -6.07 -0.31
N GLU A 78 21.85 -4.80 -0.54
CA GLU A 78 21.39 -3.90 0.52
C GLU A 78 20.07 -4.37 1.16
N ARG A 79 20.01 -4.31 2.48
CA ARG A 79 18.81 -4.62 3.27
C ARG A 79 18.57 -3.51 4.28
N PHE A 80 17.40 -2.89 4.19
CA PHE A 80 16.94 -1.88 5.14
C PHE A 80 16.21 -2.57 6.29
N PHE A 81 16.54 -2.17 7.52
CA PHE A 81 15.95 -2.65 8.77
C PHE A 81 15.83 -4.19 8.86
N PRO A 82 16.94 -4.95 8.70
CA PRO A 82 16.93 -6.42 8.71
C PRO A 82 16.36 -7.06 9.98
N ALA A 83 16.40 -6.36 11.12
CA ALA A 83 15.86 -6.84 12.39
C ALA A 83 14.41 -6.39 12.64
N ALA A 84 13.88 -5.47 11.83
CA ALA A 84 12.58 -4.87 12.10
C ALA A 84 11.43 -5.77 11.67
N GLN A 85 10.33 -5.66 12.41
CA GLN A 85 9.06 -6.30 12.11
C GLN A 85 7.97 -5.24 12.07
N ILE A 86 7.29 -5.14 10.92
CA ILE A 86 6.15 -4.24 10.72
C ILE A 86 5.00 -5.00 10.08
N ASN A 87 3.79 -4.48 10.26
CA ASN A 87 2.65 -4.85 9.44
C ASN A 87 2.20 -3.64 8.61
N PHE A 88 2.16 -3.80 7.28
CA PHE A 88 1.76 -2.71 6.39
C PHE A 88 0.30 -2.27 6.61
N ALA A 89 -0.62 -3.23 6.81
CA ALA A 89 -2.02 -2.92 7.04
C ALA A 89 -2.22 -2.20 8.38
N GLU A 90 -1.47 -2.58 9.42
CA GLU A 90 -1.46 -1.88 10.70
C GLU A 90 -0.99 -0.43 10.55
N ASN A 91 0.13 -0.20 9.87
CA ASN A 91 0.63 1.17 9.65
C ASN A 91 -0.37 2.03 8.88
N LEU A 92 -0.96 1.49 7.80
CA LEU A 92 -1.93 2.22 6.98
C LEU A 92 -3.20 2.55 7.77
N MET A 93 -3.68 1.65 8.63
CA MET A 93 -4.90 1.84 9.41
C MET A 93 -4.68 2.56 10.76
N GLY A 94 -3.47 2.53 11.30
CA GLY A 94 -3.10 3.08 12.61
C GLY A 94 -2.54 4.50 12.55
N LEU A 95 -1.72 4.83 11.54
CA LEU A 95 -1.08 6.15 11.44
C LEU A 95 -2.05 7.29 11.07
N ALA A 96 -3.28 6.96 10.67
CA ALA A 96 -4.25 7.97 10.25
C ALA A 96 -4.74 8.87 11.41
N GLY A 97 -4.56 8.46 12.68
CA GLY A 97 -5.10 9.19 13.84
C GLY A 97 -6.62 9.42 13.78
N ALA A 98 -7.29 8.74 12.85
CA ALA A 98 -8.63 9.06 12.41
C ALA A 98 -9.66 8.29 13.22
N ALA A 99 -10.69 9.00 13.67
CA ALA A 99 -11.81 8.40 14.37
C ALA A 99 -12.56 7.41 13.46
N ASP A 100 -13.25 6.43 14.06
CA ASP A 100 -14.04 5.46 13.29
C ASP A 100 -15.09 6.10 12.39
N SER A 101 -15.55 7.31 12.73
CA SER A 101 -16.52 8.11 11.97
C SER A 101 -15.90 8.85 10.79
N ASP A 102 -14.59 9.07 10.78
CA ASP A 102 -13.93 9.87 9.74
C ASP A 102 -13.94 9.12 8.41
N THR A 103 -14.02 9.88 7.32
CA THR A 103 -14.05 9.29 5.97
C THR A 103 -12.67 8.73 5.61
N ALA A 104 -12.61 7.43 5.30
CA ALA A 104 -11.41 6.76 4.83
C ALA A 104 -11.36 6.69 3.30
N LEU A 105 -12.48 6.25 2.68
CA LEU A 105 -12.56 6.04 1.23
C LEU A 105 -13.74 6.80 0.64
N VAL A 106 -13.49 7.51 -0.45
CA VAL A 106 -14.52 8.13 -1.30
C VAL A 106 -14.45 7.47 -2.66
N PHE A 107 -15.54 6.83 -3.06
CA PHE A 107 -15.63 6.10 -4.32
C PHE A 107 -16.70 6.69 -5.23
N ARG A 108 -16.42 6.63 -6.53
CA ARG A 108 -17.27 7.05 -7.64
C ARG A 108 -17.13 6.03 -8.77
N GLY A 109 -18.24 5.38 -9.11
CA GLY A 109 -18.35 4.51 -10.27
C GLY A 109 -19.31 5.13 -11.29
N GLU A 110 -18.74 5.86 -12.25
CA GLU A 110 -19.47 6.62 -13.28
C GLU A 110 -20.71 7.35 -12.71
N ASP A 111 -21.85 7.26 -13.40
CA ASP A 111 -23.17 7.70 -12.96
C ASP A 111 -23.96 6.60 -12.21
N LYS A 112 -23.33 5.46 -11.91
CA LYS A 112 -24.00 4.25 -11.43
C LYS A 112 -23.97 4.09 -9.92
N VAL A 113 -22.86 4.44 -9.28
CA VAL A 113 -22.68 4.19 -7.85
C VAL A 113 -21.72 5.19 -7.21
N GLU A 114 -22.09 5.68 -6.03
CA GLU A 114 -21.24 6.45 -5.14
C GLU A 114 -21.20 5.72 -3.79
N MET A 115 -20.00 5.63 -3.21
CA MET A 115 -19.85 5.11 -1.84
C MET A 115 -18.89 5.97 -1.05
N ARG A 116 -19.12 6.05 0.26
CA ARG A 116 -18.18 6.58 1.24
C ARG A 116 -18.05 5.58 2.36
N TRP A 117 -16.82 5.18 2.67
CA TRP A 117 -16.53 4.31 3.80
C TRP A 117 -15.80 5.11 4.87
N SER A 118 -16.26 4.98 6.11
CA SER A 118 -15.52 5.49 7.25
C SER A 118 -14.37 4.55 7.60
N TRP A 119 -13.44 5.02 8.43
CA TRP A 119 -12.36 4.18 8.95
C TRP A 119 -12.87 2.97 9.73
N GLY A 120 -13.90 3.14 10.56
CA GLY A 120 -14.52 2.04 11.30
C GLY A 120 -15.14 0.98 10.37
N ARG A 121 -15.78 1.42 9.28
CA ARG A 121 -16.28 0.49 8.25
C ARG A 121 -15.13 -0.24 7.54
N LEU A 122 -14.08 0.48 7.12
CA LEU A 122 -12.93 -0.13 6.46
C LEU A 122 -12.28 -1.20 7.36
N ARG A 123 -12.02 -0.87 8.63
CA ARG A 123 -11.49 -1.80 9.64
C ARG A 123 -12.37 -3.04 9.80
N ALA A 124 -13.70 -2.86 9.86
CA ALA A 124 -14.64 -3.97 9.97
C ALA A 124 -14.62 -4.89 8.74
N GLU A 125 -14.59 -4.33 7.52
CA GLU A 125 -14.52 -5.15 6.30
C GLU A 125 -13.17 -5.86 6.16
N VAL A 126 -12.06 -5.19 6.48
CA VAL A 126 -10.73 -5.80 6.53
C VAL A 126 -10.70 -6.96 7.52
N SER A 127 -11.26 -6.78 8.73
CA SER A 127 -11.32 -7.84 9.74
C SER A 127 -12.12 -9.06 9.28
N ARG A 128 -13.26 -8.87 8.61
CA ARG A 128 -14.07 -9.98 8.08
C ARG A 128 -13.34 -10.72 6.97
N LEU A 129 -12.76 -10.00 6.01
CA LEU A 129 -12.01 -10.58 4.91
C LEU A 129 -10.77 -11.32 5.42
N GLN A 130 -10.06 -10.75 6.40
CA GLN A 130 -8.91 -11.37 7.04
C GLN A 130 -9.29 -12.71 7.67
N GLN A 131 -10.38 -12.76 8.44
CA GLN A 131 -10.87 -13.99 9.05
C GLN A 131 -11.30 -15.03 8.02
N ALA A 132 -11.95 -14.60 6.93
CA ALA A 132 -12.32 -15.50 5.84
C ALA A 132 -11.10 -16.09 5.13
N LEU A 133 -10.09 -15.27 4.84
CA LEU A 133 -8.83 -15.71 4.23
C LEU A 133 -8.06 -16.66 5.15
N ALA A 134 -7.97 -16.33 6.45
CA ALA A 134 -7.36 -17.22 7.44
C ALA A 134 -8.12 -18.55 7.55
N GLY A 135 -9.45 -18.52 7.52
CA GLY A 135 -10.30 -19.72 7.48
C GLY A 135 -10.11 -20.57 6.22
N ALA A 136 -9.74 -19.95 5.09
CA ALA A 136 -9.32 -20.62 3.87
C ALA A 136 -7.85 -21.08 3.89
N GLY A 137 -7.15 -20.92 5.02
CA GLY A 137 -5.77 -21.38 5.21
C GLY A 137 -4.71 -20.46 4.60
N VAL A 138 -5.03 -19.17 4.39
CA VAL A 138 -4.06 -18.15 3.95
C VAL A 138 -3.23 -17.65 5.14
N GLY A 139 -1.91 -17.58 4.97
CA GLY A 139 -0.97 -17.01 5.93
C GLY A 139 0.32 -16.47 5.30
N LEU A 140 1.36 -16.33 6.12
CA LEU A 140 2.66 -15.80 5.71
C LEU A 140 3.23 -16.55 4.48
N GLY A 141 3.54 -15.80 3.42
CA GLY A 141 4.13 -16.35 2.18
C GLY A 141 3.13 -16.92 1.16
N ASP A 142 1.85 -17.04 1.52
CA ASP A 142 0.80 -17.37 0.55
C ASP A 142 0.52 -16.18 -0.37
N ARG A 143 0.00 -16.48 -1.58
CA ARG A 143 -0.42 -15.45 -2.54
C ARG A 143 -1.93 -15.43 -2.64
N VAL A 144 -2.52 -14.24 -2.55
CA VAL A 144 -3.93 -13.98 -2.85
C VAL A 144 -3.99 -13.11 -4.09
N ALA A 145 -4.71 -13.58 -5.10
CA ALA A 145 -4.92 -12.87 -6.35
C ALA A 145 -6.26 -12.12 -6.33
N GLY A 146 -6.29 -10.91 -6.87
CA GLY A 146 -7.50 -10.12 -7.07
C GLY A 146 -7.76 -9.83 -8.54
N LEU A 147 -8.86 -10.34 -9.11
CA LEU A 147 -9.40 -9.90 -10.40
C LEU A 147 -10.56 -8.92 -10.14
N LEU A 148 -10.20 -7.70 -9.73
CA LEU A 148 -11.15 -6.75 -9.14
C LEU A 148 -11.04 -5.36 -9.78
N PRO A 149 -12.16 -4.64 -9.95
CA PRO A 149 -12.15 -3.24 -10.38
C PRO A 149 -11.58 -2.33 -9.29
N ASN A 150 -11.31 -1.06 -9.60
CA ASN A 150 -10.94 -0.07 -8.58
C ASN A 150 -12.16 0.27 -7.71
N ARG A 151 -12.28 -0.40 -6.56
CA ARG A 151 -13.39 -0.25 -5.63
C ARG A 151 -12.91 -0.34 -4.17
N PRO A 152 -13.67 0.18 -3.19
CA PRO A 152 -13.35 0.05 -1.77
C PRO A 152 -13.11 -1.39 -1.31
N GLU A 153 -13.88 -2.35 -1.84
CA GLU A 153 -13.73 -3.77 -1.53
C GLU A 153 -12.34 -4.31 -1.94
N SER A 154 -11.77 -3.82 -3.04
CA SER A 154 -10.44 -4.20 -3.52
C SER A 154 -9.34 -3.73 -2.56
N ILE A 155 -9.51 -2.55 -1.97
CA ILE A 155 -8.59 -2.03 -0.94
C ILE A 155 -8.71 -2.88 0.32
N ALA A 156 -9.93 -3.20 0.76
CA ALA A 156 -10.15 -4.05 1.93
C ALA A 156 -9.58 -5.46 1.76
N ALA A 157 -9.72 -6.06 0.56
CA ALA A 157 -9.15 -7.37 0.22
C ALA A 157 -7.62 -7.37 0.26
N MET A 158 -6.98 -6.33 -0.28
CA MET A 158 -5.53 -6.17 -0.22
C MET A 158 -5.05 -6.01 1.23
N LEU A 159 -5.69 -5.12 2.01
CA LEU A 159 -5.34 -4.90 3.41
C LEU A 159 -5.52 -6.16 4.26
N ALA A 160 -6.61 -6.91 4.05
CA ALA A 160 -6.84 -8.19 4.71
C ALA A 160 -5.74 -9.21 4.38
N THR A 161 -5.35 -9.31 3.11
CA THR A 161 -4.28 -10.21 2.66
C THR A 161 -2.95 -9.86 3.33
N VAL A 162 -2.49 -8.61 3.20
CA VAL A 162 -1.17 -8.21 3.72
C VAL A 162 -1.14 -8.15 5.25
N SER A 163 -2.30 -8.01 5.91
CA SER A 163 -2.39 -8.11 7.36
C SER A 163 -2.02 -9.51 7.88
N LEU A 164 -2.21 -10.57 7.08
CA LEU A 164 -1.84 -11.95 7.41
C LEU A 164 -0.36 -12.28 7.08
N GLY A 165 0.39 -11.32 6.54
CA GLY A 165 1.71 -11.57 5.96
C GLY A 165 1.66 -12.28 4.60
N ALA A 166 0.47 -12.47 4.03
CA ALA A 166 0.30 -12.98 2.67
C ALA A 166 0.65 -11.89 1.64
N THR A 167 1.01 -12.32 0.44
CA THR A 167 1.33 -11.44 -0.69
C THR A 167 0.08 -11.20 -1.54
N TRP A 168 -0.26 -9.93 -1.73
CA TRP A 168 -1.33 -9.52 -2.63
C TRP A 168 -0.82 -9.33 -4.06
N SER A 169 -1.55 -9.85 -5.04
CA SER A 169 -1.36 -9.54 -6.46
C SER A 169 -2.70 -9.26 -7.11
N SER A 170 -2.77 -8.32 -8.05
CA SER A 170 -4.04 -8.01 -8.70
C SER A 170 -3.92 -7.71 -10.19
N ALA A 171 -5.00 -7.96 -10.90
CA ALA A 171 -5.23 -7.59 -12.28
C ALA A 171 -6.61 -6.95 -12.40
N SER A 172 -6.74 -6.00 -13.32
CA SER A 172 -8.04 -5.39 -13.59
C SER A 172 -8.92 -6.37 -14.39
N PRO A 173 -10.24 -6.40 -14.12
CA PRO A 173 -11.17 -7.31 -14.81
C PRO A 173 -11.33 -6.99 -16.31
N ASP A 174 -10.78 -5.88 -16.80
CA ASP A 174 -10.70 -5.56 -18.23
C ASP A 174 -9.64 -6.37 -18.99
N PHE A 175 -8.68 -6.99 -18.30
CA PHE A 175 -7.67 -7.83 -18.94
C PHE A 175 -8.30 -9.06 -19.57
N GLY A 176 -7.80 -9.45 -20.76
CA GLY A 176 -8.18 -10.74 -21.37
C GLY A 176 -7.67 -11.93 -20.54
N ALA A 177 -8.34 -13.07 -20.63
CA ALA A 177 -8.03 -14.27 -19.83
C ALA A 177 -6.56 -14.67 -19.90
N ARG A 178 -5.97 -14.67 -21.10
CA ARG A 178 -4.53 -14.96 -21.28
C ARG A 178 -3.62 -14.03 -20.48
N ALA A 179 -3.90 -12.72 -20.48
CA ALA A 179 -3.10 -11.75 -19.75
C ALA A 179 -3.23 -11.90 -18.23
N VAL A 180 -4.37 -12.38 -17.75
CA VAL A 180 -4.58 -12.75 -16.34
C VAL A 180 -3.75 -13.99 -16.01
N LEU A 181 -3.83 -15.04 -16.83
CA LEU A 181 -3.08 -16.29 -16.64
C LEU A 181 -1.57 -16.08 -16.68
N ASP A 182 -1.07 -15.30 -17.65
CA ASP A 182 0.36 -14.98 -17.76
C ASP A 182 0.90 -14.31 -16.48
N ARG A 183 0.05 -13.72 -15.63
CA ARG A 183 0.46 -13.14 -14.33
C ARG A 183 0.25 -14.12 -13.18
N PHE A 184 -0.97 -14.64 -13.05
CA PHE A 184 -1.37 -15.40 -11.86
C PHE A 184 -0.83 -16.84 -11.86
N ALA A 185 -0.66 -17.48 -13.02
CA ALA A 185 -0.10 -18.84 -13.06
C ALA A 185 1.35 -18.89 -12.54
N GLN A 186 2.13 -17.82 -12.71
CA GLN A 186 3.52 -17.75 -12.25
C GLN A 186 3.66 -17.67 -10.73
N ILE A 187 2.63 -17.18 -10.04
CA ILE A 187 2.67 -16.94 -8.59
C ILE A 187 1.83 -17.96 -7.80
N GLU A 188 1.13 -18.86 -8.49
CA GLU A 188 0.33 -19.94 -7.90
C GLU A 188 -0.49 -19.46 -6.67
N PRO A 189 -1.49 -18.58 -6.88
CA PRO A 189 -2.27 -18.04 -5.78
C PRO A 189 -3.10 -19.14 -5.11
N LYS A 190 -3.21 -19.08 -3.78
CA LYS A 190 -4.05 -19.98 -2.98
C LYS A 190 -5.53 -19.57 -3.07
N VAL A 191 -5.80 -18.27 -3.17
CA VAL A 191 -7.16 -17.71 -3.25
C VAL A 191 -7.22 -16.71 -4.40
N LEU A 192 -8.32 -16.73 -5.16
CA LEU A 192 -8.70 -15.70 -6.12
C LEU A 192 -9.95 -14.96 -5.62
N ILE A 193 -9.85 -13.65 -5.44
CA ILE A 193 -10.98 -12.77 -5.14
C ILE A 193 -11.40 -12.08 -6.45
N THR A 194 -12.67 -12.13 -6.80
CA THR A 194 -13.21 -11.59 -8.06
C THR A 194 -14.56 -10.91 -7.86
N THR A 195 -15.02 -10.21 -8.91
CA THR A 195 -16.35 -9.59 -9.01
C THR A 195 -17.24 -10.35 -10.00
N ASP A 196 -18.56 -10.16 -9.90
CA ASP A 196 -19.54 -10.67 -10.87
C ASP A 196 -19.51 -9.88 -12.19
N GLY A 197 -19.26 -8.57 -12.08
CA GLY A 197 -19.06 -7.67 -13.19
C GLY A 197 -18.60 -6.28 -12.76
N TYR A 198 -18.51 -5.36 -13.71
CA TYR A 198 -18.19 -3.96 -13.47
C TYR A 198 -18.82 -3.04 -14.52
N TRP A 199 -18.86 -1.74 -14.26
CA TRP A 199 -19.38 -0.72 -15.17
C TRP A 199 -18.25 0.03 -15.85
N TYR A 200 -18.36 0.22 -17.16
CA TYR A 200 -17.45 1.03 -17.95
C TYR A 200 -18.16 1.61 -19.17
N ASN A 201 -17.99 2.92 -19.38
CA ASN A 201 -18.62 3.71 -20.44
C ASN A 201 -20.14 3.46 -20.55
N GLY A 202 -20.83 3.47 -19.40
CA GLY A 202 -22.27 3.26 -19.30
C GLY A 202 -22.74 1.82 -19.53
N LYS A 203 -21.84 0.85 -19.73
CA LYS A 203 -22.16 -0.55 -19.98
C LYS A 203 -21.73 -1.43 -18.82
N ARG A 204 -22.57 -2.41 -18.46
CA ARG A 204 -22.21 -3.48 -17.53
C ARG A 204 -21.45 -4.56 -18.29
N ILE A 205 -20.31 -4.96 -17.74
CA ILE A 205 -19.43 -6.01 -18.28
C ILE A 205 -19.42 -7.14 -17.26
N GLU A 206 -19.95 -8.30 -17.65
CA GLU A 206 -19.95 -9.51 -16.82
C GLU A 206 -18.57 -10.19 -16.88
N ILE A 207 -18.19 -10.84 -15.78
CA ILE A 207 -16.89 -11.51 -15.64
C ILE A 207 -16.99 -13.05 -15.56
N ALA A 208 -18.21 -13.59 -15.43
CA ALA A 208 -18.45 -15.03 -15.28
C ALA A 208 -17.82 -15.89 -16.41
N GLU A 209 -18.01 -15.52 -17.67
CA GLU A 209 -17.43 -16.27 -18.81
C GLU A 209 -15.90 -16.27 -18.76
N LYS A 210 -15.31 -15.10 -18.46
CA LYS A 210 -13.86 -14.95 -18.31
C LYS A 210 -13.31 -15.79 -17.16
N LEU A 211 -14.04 -15.91 -16.05
CA LEU A 211 -13.64 -16.79 -14.95
C LEU A 211 -13.64 -18.26 -15.36
N GLY A 212 -14.58 -18.67 -16.21
CA GLY A 212 -14.59 -20.00 -16.81
C GLY A 212 -13.34 -20.32 -17.64
N GLU A 213 -12.73 -19.31 -18.26
CA GLU A 213 -11.45 -19.45 -18.99
C GLU A 213 -10.23 -19.40 -18.07
N VAL A 214 -10.26 -18.56 -17.02
CA VAL A 214 -9.11 -18.31 -16.13
C VAL A 214 -8.93 -19.41 -15.10
N LEU A 215 -10.01 -19.86 -14.43
CA LEU A 215 -9.92 -20.81 -13.31
C LEU A 215 -9.24 -22.14 -13.68
N PRO A 216 -9.50 -22.76 -14.85
CA PRO A 216 -8.80 -23.99 -15.25
C PRO A 216 -7.28 -23.84 -15.35
N GLY A 217 -6.77 -22.63 -15.60
CA GLY A 217 -5.35 -22.33 -15.65
C GLY A 217 -4.71 -21.97 -14.31
N LEU A 218 -5.48 -21.99 -13.21
CA LEU A 218 -5.03 -21.68 -11.85
C LEU A 218 -5.33 -22.84 -10.89
N PRO A 219 -4.71 -24.02 -11.07
CA PRO A 219 -5.01 -25.22 -10.28
C PRO A 219 -4.65 -25.10 -8.79
N SER A 220 -3.86 -24.09 -8.41
CA SER A 220 -3.49 -23.79 -7.01
C SER A 220 -4.61 -23.11 -6.22
N VAL A 221 -5.62 -22.57 -6.89
CA VAL A 221 -6.74 -21.87 -6.23
C VAL A 221 -7.68 -22.93 -5.64
N ALA A 222 -7.91 -22.82 -4.33
CA ALA A 222 -8.81 -23.70 -3.57
C ALA A 222 -10.30 -23.35 -3.76
#